data_AF-A0AAD7UER0-F1
#
_entry.id   AF-A0AAD7UER0-F1
#
_cell.length_a   1.000
_cell.length_b   1.000
_cell.length_c   1.000
_cell.angle_alpha   90.00
_cell.angle_beta   90.00
_cell.angle_gamma   90.00
#
_symmetry.space_group_name_H-M   'P 1'
#
loop_
_entity.id
_entity.type
_entity.pdbx_description
1 polymer ?
#
loop_
_entity_poly.entity_id
_entity_poly.type
_entity_poly.pdbx_seq_one_letter_code
_entity_poly.pdbx_strand_id
1 'polypeptide(L)'
;MFLLLYVSLAAASREEKAVVLGDVKAHGLALRNADAEYRSDREVVLAAVAQNGLAIEYAAPELKEDREVVLRAVNRHGWALAFASSELQEDKDVVLAAVTQNGRALQYARGLNSNEDVVLAAVRQSGWALEYADDYLANNKGVVLAAVRQNGLALQFASDELKRDKDIVLTALQTHPSIIRFAHPSLRGDKEIVEFTIAYKAIHPI
;
A
#
# COMPACT_ATOMS: atom_id res chain seq x y z
N MET A 1 -53.99 11.18 9.25
CA MET A 1 -53.57 10.31 8.13
C MET A 1 -52.10 10.54 7.75
N PHE A 2 -51.64 11.78 7.56
CA PHE A 2 -50.24 12.09 7.22
C PHE A 2 -49.18 11.63 8.25
N LEU A 3 -49.44 11.77 9.56
CA LEU A 3 -48.49 11.35 10.59
C LEU A 3 -48.27 9.82 10.63
N LEU A 4 -49.33 9.04 10.43
CA LEU A 4 -49.26 7.57 10.41
C LEU A 4 -48.51 7.05 9.18
N LEU A 5 -48.73 7.68 8.02
CA LEU A 5 -48.03 7.34 6.78
C LEU A 5 -46.52 7.65 6.89
N TYR A 6 -46.17 8.79 7.49
CA TYR A 6 -44.78 9.19 7.72
C TYR A 6 -44.05 8.24 8.69
N VAL A 7 -44.69 7.87 9.80
CA VAL A 7 -44.14 6.89 10.75
C VAL A 7 -43.93 5.52 10.10
N SER A 8 -44.88 5.08 9.25
CA SER A 8 -44.76 3.82 8.52
C SER A 8 -43.60 3.83 7.51
N LEU A 9 -43.41 4.93 6.78
CA LEU A 9 -42.33 5.07 5.81
C LEU A 9 -40.96 5.11 6.48
N ALA A 10 -40.84 5.84 7.60
CA ALA A 10 -39.61 5.90 8.38
C ALA A 10 -39.25 4.56 9.06
N ALA A 11 -40.24 3.70 9.33
CA ALA A 11 -39.99 2.35 9.84
C ALA A 11 -39.45 1.43 8.74
N ALA A 12 -40.05 1.45 7.55
CA ALA A 12 -39.60 0.67 6.41
C ALA A 12 -38.16 1.01 6.01
N SER A 13 -37.80 2.29 5.93
CA SER A 13 -36.44 2.71 5.58
C SER A 13 -35.40 2.31 6.64
N ARG A 14 -35.80 2.20 7.91
CA ARG A 14 -34.92 1.68 8.98
C ARG A 14 -34.69 0.18 8.85
N GLU A 15 -35.71 -0.59 8.48
CA GLU A 15 -35.59 -2.03 8.24
C GLU A 15 -34.70 -2.31 7.03
N GLU A 16 -34.88 -1.58 5.93
CA GLU A 16 -34.05 -1.69 4.73
C GLU A 16 -32.58 -1.36 5.03
N LYS A 17 -32.32 -0.25 5.74
CA LYS A 17 -30.96 0.07 6.21
C LYS A 17 -30.37 -1.03 7.09
N ALA A 18 -31.17 -1.64 7.97
CA ALA A 18 -30.70 -2.72 8.84
C ALA A 18 -30.30 -3.97 8.06
N VAL A 19 -31.03 -4.31 6.99
CA VAL A 19 -30.67 -5.40 6.06
C VAL A 19 -29.34 -5.09 5.38
N VAL A 20 -29.20 -3.89 4.79
CA VAL A 20 -27.95 -3.47 4.13
C VAL A 20 -26.78 -3.49 5.10
N LEU A 21 -26.96 -3.00 6.33
CA LEU A 21 -25.96 -3.08 7.39
C LEU A 21 -25.57 -4.53 7.72
N GLY A 22 -26.53 -5.45 7.77
CA GLY A 22 -26.27 -6.87 7.94
C GLY A 22 -25.39 -7.44 6.83
N ASP A 23 -25.74 -7.14 5.58
CA ASP A 23 -25.03 -7.62 4.40
C ASP A 23 -23.59 -7.11 4.34
N VAL A 24 -23.36 -5.81 4.52
CA VAL A 24 -22.01 -5.23 4.48
C VAL A 24 -21.14 -5.66 5.65
N LYS A 25 -21.74 -5.92 6.82
CA LYS A 25 -21.01 -6.47 7.99
C LYS A 25 -20.60 -7.92 7.77
N ALA A 26 -21.40 -8.71 7.04
CA ALA A 26 -21.03 -10.06 6.66
C ALA A 26 -20.01 -10.07 5.51
N HIS A 27 -20.22 -9.21 4.50
CA HIS A 27 -19.43 -9.12 3.27
C HIS A 27 -19.27 -7.64 2.85
N GLY A 28 -18.16 -6.98 3.15
CA GLY A 28 -17.98 -5.54 2.94
C GLY A 28 -18.17 -5.09 1.48
N LEU A 29 -17.82 -5.94 0.52
CA LEU A 29 -18.02 -5.67 -0.91
C LEU A 29 -19.49 -5.72 -1.35
N ALA A 30 -20.42 -6.16 -0.48
CA ALA A 30 -21.87 -6.07 -0.74
C ALA A 30 -22.31 -4.61 -0.96
N LEU A 31 -21.54 -3.62 -0.47
CA LEU A 31 -21.78 -2.20 -0.70
C LEU A 31 -21.93 -1.86 -2.20
N ARG A 32 -21.26 -2.60 -3.10
CA ARG A 32 -21.37 -2.38 -4.56
C ARG A 32 -22.78 -2.62 -5.12
N ASN A 33 -23.57 -3.43 -4.43
CA ASN A 33 -24.93 -3.77 -4.82
C ASN A 33 -25.97 -2.88 -4.12
N ALA A 34 -25.54 -2.07 -3.16
CA ALA A 34 -26.43 -1.20 -2.41
C ALA A 34 -26.84 0.01 -3.26
N ASP A 35 -28.07 0.47 -3.07
CA ASP A 35 -28.57 1.67 -3.72
C ASP A 35 -27.72 2.90 -3.38
N ALA A 36 -27.77 3.91 -4.25
CA ALA A 36 -26.94 5.10 -4.13
C ALA A 36 -27.05 5.78 -2.76
N GLU A 37 -28.25 5.80 -2.16
CA GLU A 37 -28.46 6.36 -0.83
C GLU A 37 -27.62 5.68 0.26
N TYR A 38 -27.44 4.36 0.20
CA TYR A 38 -26.65 3.59 1.17
C TYR A 38 -25.15 3.67 0.89
N ARG A 39 -24.77 3.89 -0.38
CA ARG A 39 -23.38 4.20 -0.76
C ARG A 39 -22.96 5.61 -0.34
N SER A 40 -23.92 6.50 -0.09
CA SER A 40 -23.74 7.81 0.55
C SER A 40 -24.01 7.79 2.06
N ASP A 41 -24.57 6.71 2.62
CA ASP A 41 -24.79 6.58 4.06
C ASP A 41 -23.47 6.25 4.76
N ARG A 42 -22.98 7.21 5.53
CA ARG A 42 -21.70 7.11 6.23
C ARG A 42 -21.62 5.90 7.16
N GLU A 43 -22.69 5.54 7.86
CA GLU A 43 -22.69 4.40 8.79
C GLU A 43 -22.56 3.08 8.03
N VAL A 44 -23.29 2.94 6.93
CA VAL A 44 -23.22 1.76 6.05
C VAL A 44 -21.82 1.62 5.46
N VAL A 45 -21.27 2.71 4.93
CA VAL A 45 -19.92 2.70 4.35
C VAL A 45 -18.86 2.38 5.42
N LEU A 46 -18.95 2.97 6.61
CA LEU A 46 -18.04 2.67 7.71
C LEU A 46 -18.11 1.19 8.13
N ALA A 47 -19.30 0.61 8.17
CA ALA A 47 -19.47 -0.83 8.44
C ALA A 47 -18.84 -1.69 7.32
N ALA A 48 -19.02 -1.30 6.07
CA ALA A 48 -18.44 -2.00 4.91
C ALA A 48 -16.90 -1.95 4.92
N VAL A 49 -16.30 -0.77 5.11
CA VAL A 49 -14.83 -0.61 5.12
C VAL A 49 -14.17 -1.26 6.34
N ALA A 50 -14.88 -1.32 7.47
CA ALA A 50 -14.42 -2.05 8.65
C ALA A 50 -14.30 -3.55 8.37
N GLN A 51 -15.20 -4.11 7.54
CA GLN A 51 -15.14 -5.50 7.10
C GLN A 51 -14.05 -5.70 6.04
N ASN A 52 -14.04 -4.87 5.00
CA ASN A 52 -13.08 -4.88 3.90
C ASN A 52 -12.75 -3.45 3.43
N GLY A 53 -11.49 -3.03 3.61
CA GLY A 53 -11.05 -1.67 3.26
C GLY A 53 -11.25 -1.29 1.80
N LEU A 54 -11.25 -2.26 0.88
CA LEU A 54 -11.50 -2.01 -0.55
C LEU A 54 -12.97 -1.66 -0.85
N ALA A 55 -13.90 -1.88 0.09
CA ALA A 55 -15.30 -1.48 -0.09
C ALA A 55 -15.46 0.03 -0.35
N ILE A 56 -14.49 0.86 0.06
CA ILE A 56 -14.50 2.31 -0.21
C ILE A 56 -14.56 2.64 -1.71
N GLU A 57 -14.14 1.72 -2.59
CA GLU A 57 -14.31 1.84 -4.04
C GLU A 57 -15.74 2.19 -4.44
N TYR A 58 -16.72 1.63 -3.73
CA TYR A 58 -18.14 1.76 -4.05
C TYR A 58 -18.84 2.90 -3.31
N ALA A 59 -18.18 3.52 -2.33
CA ALA A 59 -18.70 4.66 -1.61
C ALA A 59 -18.92 5.86 -2.54
N ALA A 60 -19.86 6.73 -2.17
CA ALA A 60 -20.08 7.99 -2.85
C ALA A 60 -18.83 8.89 -2.79
N PRO A 61 -18.62 9.78 -3.78
CA PRO A 61 -17.43 10.63 -3.84
C PRO A 61 -17.15 11.41 -2.55
N GLU A 62 -18.20 11.92 -1.90
CA GLU A 62 -18.09 12.72 -0.68
C GLU A 62 -17.50 11.91 0.50
N LEU A 63 -17.71 10.59 0.52
CA LEU A 63 -17.15 9.69 1.53
C LEU A 63 -15.74 9.21 1.19
N LYS A 64 -15.28 9.37 -0.05
CA LYS A 64 -13.88 9.17 -0.46
C LYS A 64 -13.01 10.39 -0.14
N GLU A 65 -13.64 11.52 0.13
CA GLU A 65 -13.03 12.75 0.66
C GLU A 65 -13.13 12.83 2.20
N ASP A 66 -13.96 11.99 2.84
CA ASP A 66 -14.02 11.88 4.29
C ASP A 66 -12.76 11.18 4.83
N ARG A 67 -11.88 11.99 5.43
CA ARG A 67 -10.60 11.54 5.99
C ARG A 67 -10.75 10.38 6.98
N GLU A 68 -11.80 10.34 7.80
CA GLU A 68 -11.98 9.28 8.79
C GLU A 68 -12.40 7.97 8.12
N VAL A 69 -13.27 8.05 7.10
CA VAL A 69 -13.66 6.88 6.28
C VAL A 69 -12.45 6.31 5.55
N VAL A 70 -11.66 7.16 4.89
CA VAL A 70 -10.43 6.76 4.19
C VAL A 70 -9.41 6.17 5.16
N LEU A 71 -9.19 6.80 6.32
CA LEU A 71 -8.29 6.26 7.34
C LEU A 71 -8.71 4.86 7.79
N ARG A 72 -10.00 4.61 8.02
CA ARG A 72 -10.47 3.26 8.35
C ARG A 72 -10.23 2.27 7.21
N ALA A 73 -10.46 2.70 5.98
CA ALA A 73 -10.25 1.88 4.79
C ALA A 73 -8.77 1.49 4.61
N VAL A 74 -7.83 2.44 4.67
CA VAL A 74 -6.40 2.17 4.47
C VAL A 74 -5.78 1.36 5.61
N ASN A 75 -6.24 1.58 6.86
CA ASN A 75 -5.84 0.74 8.00
C ASN A 75 -6.32 -0.70 7.87
N ARG A 76 -7.43 -0.93 7.14
CA ARG A 76 -7.90 -2.29 6.83
C ARG A 76 -7.20 -2.89 5.62
N HIS A 77 -6.91 -2.08 4.59
CA HIS A 77 -6.24 -2.52 3.38
C HIS A 77 -5.50 -1.35 2.71
N GLY A 78 -4.16 -1.36 2.68
CA GLY A 78 -3.36 -0.21 2.21
C GLY A 78 -3.68 0.26 0.78
N TRP A 79 -4.03 -0.64 -0.15
CA TRP A 79 -4.46 -0.23 -1.51
C TRP A 79 -5.78 0.55 -1.56
N ALA A 80 -6.53 0.65 -0.47
CA ALA A 80 -7.70 1.53 -0.40
C ALA A 80 -7.34 3.01 -0.70
N LEU A 81 -6.06 3.39 -0.53
CA LEU A 81 -5.55 4.72 -0.90
C LEU A 81 -5.83 5.07 -2.37
N ALA A 82 -5.87 4.07 -3.27
CA ALA A 82 -6.16 4.26 -4.69
C ALA A 82 -7.53 4.93 -4.93
N PHE A 83 -8.47 4.80 -4.00
CA PHE A 83 -9.83 5.31 -4.12
C PHE A 83 -10.07 6.59 -3.32
N ALA A 84 -9.10 7.04 -2.52
CA ALA A 84 -9.18 8.31 -1.82
C ALA A 84 -9.12 9.49 -2.81
N SER A 85 -9.61 10.66 -2.38
CA SER A 85 -9.46 11.89 -3.17
C SER A 85 -7.99 12.28 -3.37
N SER A 86 -7.70 13.15 -4.34
CA SER A 86 -6.34 13.65 -4.58
C SER A 86 -5.72 14.27 -3.33
N GLU A 87 -6.51 15.03 -2.58
CA GLU A 87 -6.09 15.73 -1.37
C GLU A 87 -5.67 14.73 -0.28
N LEU A 88 -6.40 13.61 -0.14
CA LEU A 88 -6.06 12.57 0.82
C LEU A 88 -4.94 11.63 0.35
N GLN A 89 -4.69 11.55 -0.96
CA GLN A 89 -3.48 10.91 -1.50
C GLN A 89 -2.21 11.75 -1.27
N GLU A 90 -2.35 13.03 -0.92
CA GLU A 90 -1.28 13.94 -0.52
C GLU A 90 -1.20 14.13 1.01
N ASP A 91 -2.19 13.62 1.76
CA ASP A 91 -2.18 13.65 3.23
C ASP A 91 -1.16 12.64 3.77
N LYS A 92 -0.09 13.16 4.38
CA LYS A 92 1.03 12.35 4.89
C LYS A 92 0.59 11.27 5.88
N ASP A 93 -0.36 11.53 6.76
CA ASP A 93 -0.79 10.54 7.77
C ASP A 93 -1.62 9.42 7.13
N VAL A 94 -2.50 9.78 6.19
CA VAL A 94 -3.30 8.81 5.44
C VAL A 94 -2.39 7.90 4.62
N VAL A 95 -1.42 8.49 3.92
CA VAL A 95 -0.44 7.76 3.13
C VAL A 95 0.45 6.90 4.02
N LEU A 96 0.92 7.41 5.18
CA LEU A 96 1.69 6.61 6.14
C LEU A 96 0.91 5.41 6.64
N ALA A 97 -0.38 5.57 6.97
CA ALA A 97 -1.23 4.46 7.36
C ALA A 97 -1.35 3.41 6.23
N ALA A 98 -1.53 3.87 4.99
CA ALA A 98 -1.62 3.00 3.82
C ALA A 98 -0.32 2.21 3.56
N VAL A 99 0.84 2.87 3.53
CA VAL A 99 2.13 2.22 3.24
C VAL A 99 2.62 1.33 4.37
N THR A 100 2.24 1.64 5.62
CA THR A 100 2.51 0.77 6.77
C THR A 100 1.70 -0.52 6.69
N GLN A 101 0.48 -0.47 6.14
CA GLN A 101 -0.34 -1.66 5.89
C GLN A 101 0.12 -2.44 4.65
N ASN A 102 0.50 -1.74 3.58
CA ASN A 102 1.04 -2.32 2.35
C ASN A 102 1.98 -1.31 1.67
N GLY A 103 3.29 -1.55 1.70
CA GLY A 103 4.31 -0.62 1.20
C GLY A 103 4.14 -0.29 -0.28
N ARG A 104 3.56 -1.19 -1.07
CA ARG A 104 3.26 -0.94 -2.49
C ARG A 104 2.09 0.03 -2.69
N ALA A 105 1.39 0.43 -1.63
CA ALA A 105 0.43 1.53 -1.69
C ALA A 105 1.11 2.88 -2.00
N LEU A 106 2.44 2.97 -1.89
CA LEU A 106 3.22 4.14 -2.30
C LEU A 106 2.94 4.58 -3.74
N GLN A 107 2.57 3.65 -4.63
CA GLN A 107 2.18 3.96 -6.02
C GLN A 107 0.98 4.92 -6.14
N TYR A 108 0.15 5.01 -5.09
CA TYR A 108 -1.03 5.89 -5.05
C TYR A 108 -0.78 7.17 -4.26
N ALA A 109 0.39 7.31 -3.64
CA ALA A 109 0.76 8.50 -2.91
C ALA A 109 1.14 9.62 -3.88
N ARG A 110 0.39 10.72 -3.87
CA ARG A 110 0.65 11.87 -4.75
C ARG A 110 1.65 12.81 -4.07
N GLY A 111 2.72 13.15 -4.77
CA GLY A 111 3.74 14.08 -4.26
C GLY A 111 4.54 13.61 -3.03
N LEU A 112 4.24 12.42 -2.48
CA LEU A 112 4.88 11.87 -1.29
C LEU A 112 5.84 10.70 -1.60
N ASN A 113 5.99 10.34 -2.88
CA ASN A 113 7.01 9.39 -3.33
C ASN A 113 8.44 9.96 -3.31
N SER A 114 8.58 11.28 -3.09
CA SER A 114 9.83 11.98 -2.80
C SER A 114 10.00 12.31 -1.31
N ASN A 115 9.03 11.93 -0.47
CA ASN A 115 9.10 12.13 0.98
C ASN A 115 9.86 10.98 1.63
N GLU A 116 11.04 11.25 2.17
CA GLU A 116 11.92 10.22 2.73
C GLU A 116 11.26 9.38 3.84
N ASP A 117 10.50 10.00 4.77
CA ASP A 117 9.82 9.27 5.85
C ASP A 117 8.80 8.26 5.31
N VAL A 118 8.00 8.70 4.33
CA VAL A 118 6.95 7.88 3.70
C VAL A 118 7.59 6.73 2.93
N VAL A 119 8.60 7.01 2.12
CA VAL A 119 9.30 5.98 1.34
C VAL A 119 10.03 5.01 2.25
N LEU A 120 10.68 5.49 3.33
CA LEU A 120 11.31 4.61 4.31
C LEU A 120 10.30 3.69 5.00
N ALA A 121 9.14 4.20 5.38
CA ALA A 121 8.06 3.37 5.92
C ALA A 121 7.60 2.31 4.90
N ALA A 122 7.42 2.71 3.64
CA ALA A 122 7.00 1.84 2.56
C ALA A 122 8.01 0.72 2.26
N VAL A 123 9.31 1.04 2.11
CA VAL A 123 10.35 0.05 1.78
C VAL A 123 10.67 -0.88 2.95
N ARG A 124 10.50 -0.42 4.20
CA ARG A 124 10.61 -1.28 5.38
C ARG A 124 9.46 -2.27 5.48
N GLN A 125 8.27 -1.88 5.03
CA GLN A 125 7.13 -2.79 4.93
C GLN A 125 7.33 -3.79 3.77
N SER A 126 7.70 -3.28 2.59
CA SER A 126 7.94 -4.05 1.37
C SER A 126 9.05 -3.40 0.55
N GLY A 127 10.22 -4.04 0.42
CA GLY A 127 11.37 -3.50 -0.32
C GLY A 127 11.06 -3.18 -1.79
N TRP A 128 10.07 -3.90 -2.37
CA TRP A 128 9.55 -3.60 -3.71
C TRP A 128 8.91 -2.22 -3.84
N ALA A 129 8.54 -1.56 -2.73
CA ALA A 129 8.01 -0.20 -2.78
C ALA A 129 9.03 0.80 -3.35
N LEU A 130 10.32 0.46 -3.39
CA LEU A 130 11.35 1.27 -4.04
C LEU A 130 11.03 1.53 -5.52
N GLU A 131 10.30 0.63 -6.19
CA GLU A 131 9.80 0.82 -7.56
C GLU A 131 9.00 2.12 -7.75
N TYR A 132 8.34 2.59 -6.69
CA TYR A 132 7.46 3.76 -6.74
C TYR A 132 8.08 5.02 -6.12
N ALA A 133 9.27 4.92 -5.54
CA ALA A 133 10.02 6.09 -5.08
C ALA A 133 10.45 6.94 -6.27
N ASP A 134 10.64 8.24 -6.06
CA ASP A 134 11.22 9.10 -7.10
C ASP A 134 12.71 8.78 -7.33
N ASP A 135 13.26 9.27 -8.44
CA ASP A 135 14.65 9.00 -8.82
C ASP A 135 15.65 9.48 -7.75
N TYR A 136 15.31 10.55 -7.01
CA TYR A 136 16.14 11.09 -5.94
C TYR A 136 16.27 10.09 -4.78
N LEU A 137 15.15 9.53 -4.30
CA LEU A 137 15.16 8.53 -3.22
C LEU A 137 15.59 7.14 -3.71
N ALA A 138 15.38 6.80 -4.98
CA ALA A 138 15.98 5.61 -5.61
C ALA A 138 17.51 5.71 -5.76
N ASN A 139 18.09 6.93 -5.66
CA ASN A 139 19.53 7.18 -5.55
C ASN A 139 19.99 7.48 -4.11
N ASN A 140 19.12 7.40 -3.11
CA ASN A 140 19.48 7.59 -1.71
C ASN A 140 19.99 6.28 -1.11
N LYS A 141 21.29 6.23 -0.75
CA LYS A 141 21.94 5.03 -0.18
C LYS A 141 21.21 4.50 1.07
N GLY A 142 20.70 5.36 1.94
CA GLY A 142 19.96 4.95 3.15
C GLY A 142 18.64 4.26 2.83
N VAL A 143 17.86 4.84 1.91
CA VAL A 143 16.59 4.27 1.44
C VAL A 143 16.80 2.95 0.72
N VAL A 144 17.75 2.91 -0.23
CA VAL A 144 18.06 1.68 -0.97
C VAL A 144 18.57 0.58 -0.04
N LEU A 145 19.44 0.89 0.93
CA LEU A 145 19.88 -0.09 1.93
C LEU A 145 18.70 -0.64 2.76
N ALA A 146 17.74 0.21 3.14
CA ALA A 146 16.54 -0.25 3.82
C ALA A 146 15.71 -1.21 2.94
N ALA A 147 15.54 -0.86 1.66
CA ALA A 147 14.79 -1.67 0.69
C ALA A 147 15.45 -3.04 0.44
N VAL A 148 16.77 -3.08 0.16
CA VAL A 148 17.47 -4.34 -0.15
C VAL A 148 17.65 -5.24 1.06
N ARG A 149 17.69 -4.68 2.28
CA ARG A 149 17.65 -5.48 3.52
C ARG A 149 16.31 -6.15 3.71
N GLN A 150 15.22 -5.48 3.34
CA GLN A 150 13.87 -6.06 3.40
C GLN A 150 13.71 -7.14 2.33
N ASN A 151 14.10 -6.84 1.09
CA ASN A 151 14.11 -7.78 -0.03
C ASN A 151 15.17 -7.35 -1.06
N GLY A 152 16.23 -8.13 -1.21
CA GLY A 152 17.33 -7.75 -2.09
C GLY A 152 16.97 -7.69 -3.58
N LEU A 153 15.83 -8.24 -4.01
CA LEU A 153 15.30 -8.01 -5.37
C LEU A 153 14.97 -6.52 -5.61
N ALA A 154 14.77 -5.73 -4.55
CA ALA A 154 14.60 -4.28 -4.65
C ALA A 154 15.79 -3.58 -5.31
N LEU A 155 16.98 -4.19 -5.33
CA LEU A 155 18.16 -3.67 -6.02
C LEU A 155 17.88 -3.34 -7.50
N GLN A 156 16.96 -4.06 -8.15
CA GLN A 156 16.59 -3.80 -9.54
C GLN A 156 16.04 -2.37 -9.76
N PHE A 157 15.45 -1.77 -8.73
CA PHE A 157 14.85 -0.43 -8.77
C PHE A 157 15.81 0.67 -8.29
N ALA A 158 16.97 0.32 -7.75
CA ALA A 158 17.99 1.31 -7.40
C ALA A 158 18.58 1.97 -8.65
N SER A 159 19.14 3.17 -8.47
CA SER A 159 19.89 3.86 -9.52
C SER A 159 21.08 3.02 -10.03
N ASP A 160 21.55 3.33 -11.25
CA ASP A 160 22.76 2.70 -11.79
C ASP A 160 24.02 2.99 -10.97
N GLU A 161 24.05 4.13 -10.27
CA GLU A 161 25.11 4.48 -9.33
C GLU A 161 25.13 3.52 -8.14
N LEU A 162 23.98 3.32 -7.50
CA LEU A 162 23.87 2.43 -6.32
C LEU A 162 23.94 0.94 -6.69
N LYS A 163 23.63 0.57 -7.94
CA LYS A 163 23.93 -0.78 -8.47
C LYS A 163 25.42 -1.05 -8.65
N ARG A 164 26.28 -0.02 -8.60
CA ARG A 164 27.76 -0.11 -8.57
C ARG A 164 28.33 0.02 -7.16
N ASP A 165 27.50 0.31 -6.16
CA ASP A 165 27.92 0.38 -4.76
C ASP A 165 28.07 -1.04 -4.21
N LYS A 166 29.31 -1.41 -3.86
CA LYS A 166 29.62 -2.77 -3.41
C LYS A 166 28.91 -3.12 -2.11
N ASP A 167 28.78 -2.18 -1.17
CA ASP A 167 28.13 -2.43 0.12
C ASP A 167 26.66 -2.77 -0.08
N ILE A 168 25.98 -2.04 -0.97
CA ILE A 168 24.57 -2.28 -1.30
C ILE A 168 24.42 -3.63 -1.98
N VAL A 169 25.27 -3.94 -2.98
CA VAL A 169 25.19 -5.21 -3.70
C VAL A 169 25.46 -6.40 -2.77
N LEU A 170 26.50 -6.33 -1.92
CA LEU A 170 26.79 -7.36 -0.92
C LEU A 170 25.61 -7.53 0.05
N THR A 171 25.01 -6.44 0.51
CA THR A 171 23.81 -6.49 1.37
C THR A 171 22.65 -7.18 0.66
N ALA A 172 22.39 -6.86 -0.61
CA ALA A 172 21.32 -7.48 -1.37
C ALA A 172 21.56 -8.99 -1.59
N LEU A 173 22.80 -9.39 -1.88
CA LEU A 173 23.20 -10.79 -2.08
C LEU A 173 22.99 -11.67 -0.84
N GLN A 174 23.03 -11.09 0.37
CA GLN A 174 22.73 -11.82 1.60
C GLN A 174 21.29 -12.36 1.63
N THR A 175 20.35 -11.70 0.95
CA THR A 175 18.97 -12.19 0.88
C THR A 175 18.81 -13.31 -0.16
N HIS A 176 19.47 -13.21 -1.31
CA HIS A 176 19.39 -14.21 -2.38
C HIS A 176 20.51 -14.02 -3.44
N PRO A 177 21.35 -15.03 -3.75
CA PRO A 177 22.49 -14.87 -4.66
C PRO A 177 22.11 -14.55 -6.10
N SER A 178 20.92 -14.95 -6.55
CA SER A 178 20.50 -14.72 -7.92
C SER A 178 20.21 -13.24 -8.22
N ILE A 179 20.28 -12.37 -7.20
CA ILE A 179 20.23 -10.90 -7.29
C ILE A 179 21.44 -10.33 -8.03
N ILE A 180 22.57 -11.06 -8.14
CA ILE A 180 23.77 -10.61 -8.87
C ILE A 180 23.47 -10.14 -10.31
N ARG A 181 22.39 -10.65 -10.92
CA ARG A 181 21.93 -10.21 -12.24
C ARG A 181 21.55 -8.71 -12.29
N PHE A 182 21.12 -8.14 -11.17
CA PHE A 182 20.71 -6.74 -11.03
C PHE A 182 21.86 -5.80 -10.63
N ALA A 183 22.99 -6.34 -10.15
CA ALA A 183 24.19 -5.55 -9.95
C ALA A 183 24.72 -5.05 -11.30
N HIS A 184 25.34 -3.88 -11.29
CA HIS A 184 25.95 -3.33 -12.48
C HIS A 184 27.01 -4.29 -13.05
N PRO A 185 27.15 -4.47 -14.38
CA PRO A 185 28.08 -5.43 -14.97
C PRO A 185 29.53 -5.31 -14.48
N SER A 186 29.98 -4.09 -14.14
CA SER A 186 31.33 -3.86 -13.60
C SER A 186 31.62 -4.58 -12.28
N LEU A 187 30.60 -4.94 -11.50
CA LEU A 187 30.77 -5.66 -10.23
C LEU A 187 30.68 -7.18 -10.37
N ARG A 188 30.25 -7.70 -11.52
CA ARG A 188 30.04 -9.15 -11.69
C ARG A 188 31.35 -9.96 -11.69
N GLY A 189 32.47 -9.32 -12.02
CA GLY A 189 33.82 -9.88 -11.93
C GLY A 189 34.61 -9.37 -10.72
N ASP A 190 33.98 -8.59 -9.83
CA ASP A 190 34.64 -8.12 -8.62
C ASP A 190 34.96 -9.31 -7.72
N LYS A 191 36.20 -9.38 -7.24
CA LYS A 191 36.72 -10.53 -6.48
C LYS A 191 35.87 -10.84 -5.25
N GLU A 192 35.50 -9.81 -4.49
CA GLU A 192 34.75 -9.97 -3.24
C GLU A 192 33.33 -10.48 -3.50
N ILE A 193 32.68 -9.93 -4.54
CA ILE A 193 31.34 -10.36 -4.98
C ILE A 193 31.37 -11.82 -5.46
N VAL A 194 32.36 -12.20 -6.26
CA VAL A 194 32.53 -13.57 -6.75
C VAL A 194 32.76 -14.53 -5.58
N GLU A 195 33.67 -14.20 -4.67
CA GLU A 195 33.95 -15.00 -3.46
C GLU A 195 32.69 -15.19 -2.61
N PHE A 196 31.91 -14.12 -2.39
CA PHE A 196 30.64 -14.20 -1.66
C PHE A 196 29.64 -15.17 -2.33
N THR A 197 29.44 -15.06 -3.64
CA THR A 197 28.46 -15.91 -4.35
C THR A 197 28.88 -17.38 -4.40
N ILE A 198 30.19 -17.68 -4.47
CA ILE A 198 30.72 -19.05 -4.37
C ILE A 198 30.49 -19.59 -2.97
N ALA A 199 30.86 -18.82 -1.93
CA ALA A 199 30.70 -19.21 -0.54
C ALA A 199 29.23 -19.52 -0.22
N TYR A 200 28.29 -18.68 -0.66
CA TYR A 200 26.86 -18.90 -0.45
C TYR A 200 26.38 -20.23 -1.07
N LYS A 201 26.78 -20.54 -2.30
CA LYS A 201 26.40 -21.80 -2.96
C LYS A 201 26.93 -23.03 -2.23
N ALA A 202 28.11 -22.92 -1.62
CA ALA A 202 28.70 -24.02 -0.85
C ALA A 202 27.88 -24.36 0.41
N ILE A 203 27.24 -23.37 1.04
CA ILE A 203 26.41 -23.56 2.25
C ILE A 203 24.92 -23.83 1.96
N HIS A 204 24.44 -23.51 0.75
CA HIS A 204 23.05 -23.78 0.31
C HIS A 204 23.03 -24.56 -1.02
N PRO A 205 23.36 -25.87 -1.02
CA PRO A 205 23.27 -26.70 -2.21
C PRO A 205 21.82 -26.85 -2.69
N ILE A 206 21.63 -26.85 -4.01
CA ILE A 206 20.34 -26.92 -4.72
C ILE A 206 19.71 -28.31 -4.52
#